data_AF-A0A6L5K6Y8-F1
#
_entry.id   AF-A0A6L5K6Y8-F1
#
_cell.length_a   1.000
_cell.length_b   1.000
_cell.length_c   1.000
_cell.angle_alpha   90.00
_cell.angle_beta   90.00
_cell.angle_gamma   90.00
#
_symmetry.space_group_name_H-M   'P 1'
#
loop_
_entity.id
_entity.type
_entity.pdbx_description
1 polymer ?
#
loop_
_entity_poly.entity_id
_entity_poly.type
_entity_poly.pdbx_seq_one_letter_code
_entity_poly.pdbx_strand_id
1 'polypeptide(L)' 'MIINEFLDLSALLVPERTAIAFEGRRYSYAELKSRVNPPGRRPEPPGLKEGRPCRYYRGQL' A
#
# COMPACT_ATOMS: atom_id res chain seq x y z
N MET A 1 3.83 14.51 5.26
CA MET A 1 3.78 13.12 5.76
C MET A 1 3.60 12.20 4.56
N ILE A 2 4.61 11.40 4.22
CA ILE A 2 4.54 10.48 3.08
C ILE A 2 3.78 9.24 3.54
N ILE A 3 2.65 8.94 2.90
CA ILE A 3 1.74 7.84 3.29
C ILE A 3 2.46 6.47 3.33
N ASN A 4 3.51 6.31 2.54
CA ASN A 4 4.27 5.06 2.45
C ASN A 4 5.06 4.74 3.74
N GLU A 5 5.62 5.75 4.43
CA GLU A 5 6.37 5.53 5.68
C GLU A 5 5.48 5.00 6.80
N PHE A 6 4.23 5.49 6.86
CA PHE A 6 3.26 4.98 7.82
C PHE A 6 2.93 3.50 7.58
N LEU A 7 2.80 3.09 6.31
CA LEU A 7 2.56 1.70 5.94
C LEU A 7 3.74 0.81 6.32
N ASP A 8 4.98 1.29 6.13
CA ASP A 8 6.19 0.58 6.53
C ASP A 8 6.25 0.36 8.05
N LEU A 9 6.05 1.41 8.84
CA LEU A 9 6.07 1.31 10.30
C LEU A 9 4.94 0.42 10.83
N SER A 10 3.75 0.52 10.27
CA SER A 10 2.61 -0.29 10.70
C SER A 10 2.79 -1.78 10.38
N ALA A 11 3.39 -2.09 9.22
CA ALA A 11 3.71 -3.47 8.85
C ALA A 11 4.81 -4.09 9.73
N LEU A 12 5.73 -3.27 10.27
CA LEU A 12 6.75 -3.72 11.21
C LEU A 12 6.21 -3.92 12.64
N LEU A 13 5.40 -2.97 13.13
CA LEU A 13 4.95 -2.96 14.52
C LEU A 13 3.74 -3.87 14.76
N VAL A 14 2.81 -3.94 13.82
CA VAL A 14 1.52 -4.63 13.97
C VAL A 14 1.10 -5.35 12.68
N PRO A 15 1.91 -6.30 12.17
CA PRO A 15 1.71 -6.92 10.84
C PRO A 15 0.34 -7.56 10.64
N GLU A 16 -0.17 -8.24 11.68
CA GLU A 16 -1.42 -9.01 11.64
C GLU A 16 -2.69 -8.15 11.77
N ARG A 17 -2.54 -6.86 12.11
CA ARG A 17 -3.69 -5.99 12.37
C ARG A 17 -4.35 -5.60 11.05
N THR A 18 -5.67 -5.62 11.00
CA THR A 18 -6.43 -5.24 9.80
C THR A 18 -6.16 -3.77 9.44
N ALA A 19 -5.64 -3.54 8.24
CA ALA A 19 -5.38 -2.22 7.67
C ALA A 19 -6.56 -1.72 6.83
N ILE A 20 -7.16 -2.61 6.03
CA ILE A 20 -8.30 -2.29 5.16
C ILE A 20 -9.37 -3.38 5.30
N ALA A 21 -10.62 -2.96 5.41
CA ALA A 21 -11.78 -3.83 5.24
C ALA A 21 -12.64 -3.28 4.09
N PHE A 22 -12.86 -4.09 3.05
CA PHE A 22 -13.60 -3.70 1.85
C PHE A 22 -14.33 -4.92 1.26
N GLU A 23 -15.61 -4.77 0.91
CA GLU A 23 -16.45 -5.85 0.34
C GLU A 23 -16.38 -7.17 1.13
N GLY A 24 -16.43 -7.09 2.46
CA GLY A 24 -16.34 -8.27 3.33
C GLY A 24 -14.95 -8.92 3.41
N ARG A 25 -13.98 -8.44 2.63
CA ARG A 25 -12.58 -8.86 2.71
C ARG A 25 -11.84 -7.97 3.69
N ARG A 26 -10.90 -8.57 4.42
CA ARG A 26 -9.99 -7.87 5.33
C ARG A 26 -8.58 -8.13 4.87
N TYR A 27 -7.75 -7.09 4.94
CA TYR A 27 -6.34 -7.18 4.64
C TYR A 27 -5.54 -6.65 5.82
N SER A 28 -4.54 -7.41 6.26
CA SER A 28 -3.59 -7.01 7.29
C SER A 28 -2.58 -5.98 6.75
N TYR A 29 -1.84 -5.32 7.64
CA TYR A 29 -0.76 -4.42 7.22
C TYR A 29 0.33 -5.16 6.43
N ALA A 30 0.66 -6.40 6.80
CA ALA A 30 1.61 -7.21 6.06
C ALA A 30 1.12 -7.55 4.64
N GLU A 31 -0.13 -7.95 4.50
CA GLU A 31 -0.74 -8.25 3.20
C GLU A 31 -0.83 -7.01 2.32
N LEU A 32 -1.21 -5.87 2.90
CA LEU A 32 -1.30 -4.61 2.20
C LEU A 32 0.07 -4.16 1.70
N LYS A 33 1.11 -4.23 2.55
CA LYS A 33 2.48 -3.87 2.16
C LYS A 33 2.99 -4.74 1.02
N SER A 34 2.76 -6.05 1.10
CA SER A 34 3.13 -7.00 0.04
C SER A 34 2.46 -6.67 -1.30
N ARG A 35 1.21 -6.18 -1.31
CA ARG A 35 0.56 -5.73 -2.55
C ARG A 35 1.09 -4.41 -3.10
N VAL A 36 1.40 -3.46 -2.23
CA VAL A 36 1.94 -2.15 -2.65
C VAL A 36 3.37 -2.29 -3.18
N ASN A 37 4.18 -3.13 -2.52
CA ASN A 37 5.56 -3.40 -2.87
C ASN A 37 5.85 -4.91 -2.81
N PRO A 38 5.52 -5.67 -3.87
CA PRO A 38 5.75 -7.10 -3.88
C PRO A 38 7.25 -7.41 -3.75
N PRO A 39 7.62 -8.53 -3.10
CA PRO A 39 9.02 -8.83 -2.73
C PRO A 39 10.00 -9.00 -3.90
N GLY A 40 9.52 -8.99 -5.15
CA GLY A 40 10.35 -8.98 -6.37
C GLY A 40 10.38 -7.63 -7.10
N ARG A 41 9.66 -6.61 -6.60
CA ARG A 41 9.65 -5.29 -7.20
C ARG A 41 10.96 -4.59 -6.87
N ARG A 42 11.69 -4.21 -7.92
CA ARG A 42 12.90 -3.40 -7.77
C ARG A 42 12.48 -2.07 -7.11
N PRO A 43 13.13 -1.64 -6.02
CA PRO A 43 12.83 -0.35 -5.42
C PRO A 43 13.03 0.71 -6.50
N GLU A 44 11.96 1.47 -6.77
CA GLU A 44 12.04 2.60 -7.68
C GLU A 44 13.06 3.58 -7.08
N PRO A 45 13.99 4.15 -7.87
CA PRO A 45 14.89 5.18 -7.33
C PRO A 45 14.03 6.29 -6.69
N PRO A 46 14.51 6.93 -5.60
CA PRO A 46 13.73 7.87 -4.77
C PRO A 46 13.15 9.11 -5.50
N GLY A 47 13.34 9.22 -6.81
CA GLY A 47 12.58 10.10 -7.68
C GLY A 47 11.17 9.58 -7.93
N LEU A 48 10.32 9.58 -6.89
CA LEU A 48 8.88 9.64 -7.08
C LEU A 48 8.64 10.80 -8.05
N LYS A 49 8.21 10.53 -9.28
CA LYS A 49 7.88 11.59 -10.25
C LYS A 49 6.60 12.28 -9.75
N GLU A 50 6.82 13.26 -8.87
CA GLU A 50 5.82 14.17 -8.37
C GLU A 50 5.01 14.71 -9.56
N GLY A 51 3.69 14.57 -9.49
CA GLY A 51 2.79 15.11 -10.51
C GLY A 51 2.28 14.16 -11.60
N ARG A 52 2.59 12.86 -11.58
CA ARG A 52 1.80 11.92 -12.42
C ARG A 52 0.50 11.56 -11.70
N PRO A 53 -0.68 11.97 -12.19
CA PRO A 53 -1.94 11.59 -11.57
C PRO A 53 -2.10 10.08 -11.66
N CYS A 54 -2.28 9.44 -10.51
CA CYS A 54 -2.77 8.07 -10.46
C CYS A 54 -4.14 8.06 -11.16
N ARG A 55 -4.26 7.33 -12.28
CA ARG A 55 -5.55 7.13 -12.92
C ARG A 55 -6.40 6.24 -12.03
N TYR A 56 -7.34 6.84 -11.31
CA TYR A 56 -8.38 6.11 -10.61
C TYR A 56 -9.43 5.68 -11.63
N TYR A 57 -9.43 4.42 -12.03
CA TYR A 57 -10.54 3.85 -12.79
C TYR A 57 -11.66 3.55 -11.79
N ARG A 58 -12.70 4.37 -11.81
CA ARG A 58 -13.93 4.12 -11.05
C ARG A 58 -14.59 2.88 -11.64
N GLY A 59 -14.30 1.72 -11.06
CA GLY A 59 -15.01 0.48 -11.33
C GLY A 59 -16.50 0.71 -11.08
N GLN A 60 -17.30 0.39 -12.08
CA GLN A 60 -18.77 0.42 -12.03
C GLN A 60 -19.21 -0.54 -10.91
N LEU A 61 -19.78 0.02 -9.85
CA LEU A 61 -20.62 -0.71 -8.90
C LEU A 61 -21.94 -1.07 -9.58
#